data_AF-A0A9D5VZI7-F1
#
_entry.id   AF-A0A9D5VZI7-F1
#
_cell.length_a   1.000
_cell.length_b   1.000
_cell.length_c   1.000
_cell.angle_alpha   90.00
_cell.angle_beta   90.00
_cell.angle_gamma   90.00
#
_symmetry.space_group_name_H-M   'P 1'
#
loop_
_entity.id
_entity.type
_entity.pdbx_description
1 polymer ?
#
loop_
_entity_poly.entity_id
_entity_poly.type
_entity_poly.pdbx_seq_one_letter_code
_entity_poly.pdbx_strand_id
1 'polypeptide(L)'
;MTTNHKIIIGDSRNLSEIPDNSIHLIVTSPPYWQLKDYGDDNQIGYNDTYQDYINNLNLVWCESYRVLHDGCRLCINIGDQFARSLYYG
;
A
#
# COMPACT_ATOMS: atom_id res chain seq x y z
N MET A 1 -7.26 26.24 -15.98
CA MET A 1 -6.38 26.04 -14.80
C MET A 1 -5.35 25.00 -15.16
N THR A 2 -4.09 25.21 -14.78
CA THR A 2 -3.01 24.25 -15.02
C THR A 2 -2.88 23.35 -13.79
N THR A 3 -2.68 22.05 -13.99
CA THR A 3 -2.43 21.09 -12.91
C THR A 3 -1.00 20.56 -13.01
N ASN A 4 -0.44 20.08 -11.90
CA ASN A 4 0.87 19.45 -11.86
C ASN A 4 0.69 17.97 -11.48
N HIS A 5 1.35 17.08 -12.22
CA HIS A 5 1.30 15.63 -12.01
C HIS A 5 2.74 15.10 -11.94
N LYS A 6 3.06 14.36 -10.88
CA LYS A 6 4.35 13.68 -10.72
C LYS A 6 4.12 12.18 -10.65
N ILE A 7 4.85 11.42 -11.46
CA ILE A 7 4.88 9.95 -11.39
C ILE A 7 6.22 9.57 -10.76
N ILE A 8 6.17 8.74 -9.74
CA ILE A 8 7.33 8.17 -9.06
C ILE A 8 7.28 6.66 -9.27
N ILE A 9 8.37 6.09 -9.81
CA ILE A 9 8.53 4.64 -9.95
C ILE A 9 9.44 4.18 -8.82
N GLY A 10 8.86 3.50 -7.83
CA GLY A 10 9.58 3.08 -6.64
C GLY A 10 8.74 2.19 -5.75
N ASP A 11 9.34 1.77 -4.65
CA ASP A 11 8.71 0.93 -3.64
C ASP A 11 7.94 1.80 -2.63
N SER A 12 6.64 1.57 -2.46
CA SER A 12 5.81 2.31 -1.50
C SER A 12 6.24 2.14 -0.03
N ARG A 13 7.11 1.17 0.28
CA ARG A 13 7.80 1.06 1.58
C ARG A 13 8.82 2.18 1.81
N ASN A 14 9.10 2.99 0.79
CA ASN A 14 9.98 4.15 0.82
C ASN A 14 9.41 5.29 -0.05
N LEU A 15 8.83 6.30 0.61
CA LEU A 15 8.30 7.51 0.00
C LEU A 15 9.23 8.71 0.22
N SER A 16 10.56 8.50 0.33
CA SER A 16 11.55 9.55 0.62
C SER A 16 11.56 10.72 -0.36
N GLU A 17 11.06 10.52 -1.59
CA GLU A 17 10.85 11.58 -2.57
C GLU A 17 9.71 12.55 -2.23
N ILE A 18 8.89 12.22 -1.23
CA ILE A 18 7.74 12.99 -0.78
C ILE A 18 8.07 13.57 0.62
N PRO A 19 7.99 14.90 0.78
CA PRO A 19 8.22 15.53 2.07
C PRO A 19 7.20 15.10 3.13
N ASP A 20 7.63 15.12 4.39
CA ASP A 20 6.75 14.92 5.54
C ASP A 20 5.58 15.91 5.52
N ASN A 21 4.41 15.49 6.00
CA ASN A 21 3.22 16.34 6.16
C ASN A 21 2.80 17.15 4.90
N SER A 22 3.05 16.64 3.69
CA SER A 22 2.78 17.35 2.43
C SER A 22 1.54 16.87 1.66
N ILE A 23 1.01 15.70 2.01
CA ILE A 23 -0.11 15.05 1.32
C ILE A 23 -1.40 15.21 2.11
N HIS A 24 -2.48 15.63 1.47
CA HIS A 24 -3.78 15.87 2.12
C HIS A 24 -4.78 14.71 1.99
N LEU A 25 -4.53 13.78 1.07
CA LEU A 25 -5.34 12.59 0.86
C LEU A 25 -4.47 11.51 0.24
N ILE A 26 -4.51 10.32 0.83
CA ILE A 26 -3.91 9.13 0.23
C ILE A 26 -5.04 8.16 -0.08
N VAL A 27 -5.07 7.67 -1.32
CA VAL A 27 -5.96 6.59 -1.75
C VAL A 27 -5.10 5.47 -2.28
N THR A 28 -5.25 4.28 -1.72
CA THR A 28 -4.44 3.12 -2.10
C THR A 28 -5.24 1.83 -2.11
N SER A 29 -4.80 0.89 -2.93
CA SER A 29 -5.29 -0.49 -3.01
C SER A 29 -4.08 -1.41 -3.05
N PRO A 30 -3.49 -1.77 -1.90
CA PRO A 30 -2.34 -2.65 -1.86
C PRO A 30 -2.67 -4.02 -2.49
N PRO A 31 -1.67 -4.83 -2.88
CA PRO A 31 -1.90 -6.21 -3.28
C PRO A 31 -2.67 -6.97 -2.20
N TYR A 32 -3.66 -7.77 -2.59
CA TYR A 32 -4.43 -8.58 -1.63
C TYR A 32 -3.63 -9.86 -1.37
N TRP A 33 -3.54 -10.26 -0.10
CA TRP A 33 -2.74 -11.42 0.31
C TRP A 33 -3.10 -12.67 -0.50
N GLN A 34 -2.09 -13.29 -1.11
CA GLN A 34 -2.13 -14.51 -1.91
C GLN A 34 -3.10 -14.47 -3.12
N LEU A 35 -3.62 -13.31 -3.51
CA LEU A 35 -4.63 -13.22 -4.56
C LEU A 35 -4.03 -13.26 -5.97
N LYS A 36 -2.92 -12.54 -6.19
CA LYS A 36 -2.36 -12.34 -7.52
C LYS A 36 -0.85 -12.26 -7.48
N ASP A 37 -0.22 -12.94 -8.43
CA ASP A 37 1.19 -12.78 -8.77
C ASP A 37 1.35 -11.66 -9.81
N TYR A 38 2.12 -10.64 -9.48
CA TYR A 38 2.48 -9.54 -10.37
C TYR A 38 3.81 -9.76 -11.12
N GLY A 39 4.50 -10.88 -10.89
CA GLY A 39 5.75 -11.22 -11.55
C GLY A 39 6.97 -10.45 -11.02
N ASP A 40 6.90 -9.92 -9.80
CA ASP A 40 8.00 -9.23 -9.12
C ASP A 40 8.29 -9.94 -7.80
N ASP A 41 9.54 -10.36 -7.59
CA ASP A 41 9.99 -11.05 -6.37
C ASP A 41 9.90 -10.18 -5.12
N ASN A 42 9.84 -8.86 -5.28
CA ASN A 42 9.71 -7.90 -4.16
C ASN A 42 8.26 -7.47 -3.91
N GLN A 43 7.28 -8.03 -4.66
CA GLN A 43 5.87 -7.71 -4.47
C GLN A 43 5.41 -8.08 -3.05
N ILE A 44 4.51 -7.28 -2.50
CA ILE A 44 3.93 -7.56 -1.18
C ILE A 44 2.78 -8.54 -1.35
N GLY A 45 2.74 -9.59 -0.52
CA GLY A 45 1.55 -10.41 -0.30
C GLY A 45 1.40 -11.68 -1.14
N TYR A 46 2.17 -11.86 -2.22
CA TYR A 46 2.21 -13.14 -2.94
C TYR A 46 3.37 -13.99 -2.41
N ASN A 47 3.13 -15.28 -2.10
CA ASN A 47 4.08 -16.17 -1.41
C ASN A 47 4.58 -15.73 -0.02
N ASP A 48 4.18 -14.56 0.46
CA ASP A 48 4.40 -14.13 1.85
C ASP A 48 3.59 -14.97 2.85
N THR A 49 4.17 -15.22 4.03
CA THR A 49 3.35 -15.58 5.18
C THR A 49 2.41 -14.42 5.51
N TYR A 50 1.28 -14.69 6.19
CA TYR A 50 0.37 -13.61 6.57
C TYR A 50 1.07 -12.55 7.44
N GLN A 51 1.99 -12.98 8.30
CA GLN A 51 2.77 -12.06 9.13
C GLN A 51 3.69 -11.16 8.29
N ASP A 52 4.39 -11.72 7.31
CA ASP A 52 5.27 -10.95 6.43
C ASP A 52 4.48 -9.95 5.59
N TYR A 53 3.32 -10.36 5.08
CA TYR A 53 2.40 -9.47 4.39
C TYR A 53 2.01 -8.27 5.27
N ILE A 54 1.54 -8.51 6.48
CA ILE A 54 1.16 -7.43 7.42
C ILE A 54 2.37 -6.55 7.77
N ASN A 55 3.56 -7.13 7.97
CA ASN A 55 4.77 -6.37 8.26
C ASN A 55 5.15 -5.45 7.10
N ASN A 56 5.10 -5.95 5.87
CA ASN A 56 5.37 -5.17 4.67
C ASN A 56 4.36 -4.02 4.50
N LEU A 57 3.07 -4.27 4.75
CA LEU A 57 2.07 -3.22 4.76
C LEU A 57 2.34 -2.18 5.84
N ASN A 58 2.71 -2.58 7.06
CA ASN A 58 3.05 -1.63 8.12
C ASN A 58 4.19 -0.66 7.71
N LEU A 59 5.19 -1.13 6.97
CA LEU A 59 6.25 -0.26 6.43
C LEU A 59 5.69 0.81 5.50
N VAL A 60 4.80 0.42 4.58
CA VAL A 60 4.12 1.38 3.69
C VAL A 60 3.22 2.33 4.52
N TRP A 61 2.62 1.88 5.61
CA TRP A 61 1.71 2.69 6.41
C TRP A 61 2.49 3.71 7.23
N CYS A 62 3.68 3.35 7.72
CA CYS A 62 4.62 4.27 8.35
C CYS A 62 5.00 5.40 7.39
N GLU A 63 5.36 5.07 6.15
CA GLU A 63 5.68 6.09 5.15
C GLU A 63 4.46 6.93 4.75
N SER A 64 3.29 6.30 4.60
CA SER A 64 2.03 7.00 4.32
C SER A 64 1.67 7.97 5.43
N TYR A 65 1.85 7.57 6.69
CA TYR A 65 1.62 8.44 7.86
C TYR A 65 2.61 9.60 7.90
N ARG A 66 3.91 9.34 7.66
CA ARG A 66 4.95 10.37 7.63
C ARG A 66 4.63 11.50 6.63
N VAL A 67 4.17 11.15 5.44
CA VAL A 67 3.90 12.13 4.38
C VAL A 67 2.52 12.79 4.49
N LEU A 68 1.59 12.18 5.23
CA LEU A 68 0.22 12.68 5.39
C LEU A 68 0.21 13.87 6.34
N HIS A 69 -0.45 14.95 5.93
CA HIS A 69 -0.65 16.12 6.78
C HIS A 69 -1.57 15.78 7.97
N ASP A 70 -1.28 16.35 9.14
CA ASP A 70 -2.10 16.18 10.35
C ASP A 70 -3.60 16.43 10.08
N GLY A 71 -4.43 15.53 10.60
CA GLY A 71 -5.89 15.57 10.45
C GLY A 71 -6.44 15.10 9.09
N CYS A 72 -5.56 14.75 8.14
CA CYS A 72 -5.97 14.25 6.82
C CYS A 72 -6.25 12.72 6.83
N ARG A 73 -6.64 12.17 5.68
CA ARG A 73 -7.15 10.80 5.57
C ARG A 73 -6.29 9.91 4.67
N LEU A 74 -6.07 8.69 5.13
CA LEU A 74 -5.59 7.55 4.35
C LEU A 74 -6.77 6.60 4.11
N CYS A 75 -7.13 6.40 2.85
CA CYS A 75 -8.18 5.50 2.41
C CYS A 75 -7.56 4.25 1.80
N ILE A 76 -7.82 3.09 2.40
CA ILE A 76 -7.26 1.80 1.96
C ILE A 76 -8.40 0.92 1.44
N ASN A 77 -8.31 0.53 0.17
CA ASN A 77 -9.17 -0.49 -0.42
C ASN A 77 -8.48 -1.85 -0.33
N ILE A 78 -8.97 -2.71 0.56
CA ILE A 78 -8.45 -4.05 0.78
C ILE A 78 -9.63 -4.99 1.03
N GLY A 79 -9.52 -6.24 0.57
CA GLY A 79 -10.57 -7.25 0.71
C GLY A 79 -10.02 -8.60 1.12
N ASP A 80 -10.91 -9.42 1.67
CA ASP A 80 -10.65 -10.75 2.20
C ASP A 80 -10.84 -11.86 1.16
N GLN A 81 -10.67 -11.57 -0.13
CA GLN A 81 -11.01 -12.51 -1.20
C GLN A 81 -10.32 -13.88 -1.07
N PHE A 82 -9.14 -13.93 -0.43
CA PHE A 82 -8.47 -15.18 -0.07
C PHE A 82 -9.28 -16.04 0.92
N ALA A 83 -9.84 -15.45 1.99
CA ALA A 83 -10.61 -16.16 3.02
C ALA A 83 -11.89 -16.80 2.45
N ARG A 84 -12.45 -16.21 1.40
CA ARG A 84 -13.61 -16.77 0.68
C ARG A 84 -13.29 -17.98 -0.20
N SER A 85 -12.03 -18.20 -0.58
CA SER A 85 -11.66 -19.26 -1.53
C SER A 85 -11.28 -20.61 -0.90
N LEU A 86 -10.90 -20.64 0.38
CA LEU A 86 -10.38 -21.86 1.03
C LEU A 86 -11.12 -22.30 2.30
N TYR A 87 -11.84 -21.40 3.00
CA TYR A 87 -12.52 -21.75 4.27
C TYR A 87 -14.05 -21.74 4.21
N TYR A 88 -14.66 -21.11 3.20
CA TYR A 88 -16.12 -20.99 3.05
C TYR A 88 -16.64 -21.27 1.63
N GLY A 89 -15.79 -21.88 0.78
CA GLY A 89 -16.16 -22.38 -0.54
C GLY A 89 -16.54 -23.85 -0.49
#